data_AF-A0A3N9MTA2-F1
#
_entry.id   AF-A0A3N9MTA2-F1
#
_cell.length_a   1.000
_cell.length_b   1.000
_cell.length_c   1.000
_cell.angle_alpha   90.00
_cell.angle_beta   90.00
_cell.angle_gamma   90.00
#
_symmetry.space_group_name_H-M   'P 1'
#
loop_
_entity.id
_entity.type
_entity.pdbx_description
1 polymer ?
#
loop_
_entity_poly.entity_id
_entity_poly.type
_entity_poly.pdbx_seq_one_letter_code
_entity_poly.pdbx_strand_id
1 'polypeptide(L)' 'MYQAEGCSGCLLRPLCHQSKYNRRIEVSHHFNAYRKKARELLDSEQGQIQRSRRPVKVETVFGQIKNNRHF' A
#
# COMPACT_ATOMS: atom_id res chain seq x y z
N MET A 1 -19.40 -7.38 -3.62
CA MET A 1 -18.91 -8.49 -4.46
C MET A 1 -19.53 -8.32 -5.83
N TYR A 2 -18.72 -8.10 -6.87
CA TYR A 2 -19.21 -7.91 -8.24
C TYR A 2 -18.95 -9.18 -9.03
N GLN A 3 -19.99 -9.76 -9.61
CA GLN A 3 -19.89 -10.97 -10.42
C GLN A 3 -20.39 -10.68 -11.83
N ALA A 4 -19.67 -11.16 -12.84
CA ALA A 4 -20.13 -11.10 -14.22
C ALA A 4 -21.35 -12.03 -14.43
N GLU A 5 -22.33 -11.59 -15.22
CA GLU A 5 -23.59 -12.32 -15.42
C GLU A 5 -23.41 -13.61 -16.24
N GLY A 6 -22.44 -13.65 -17.17
CA GLY A 6 -22.14 -14.87 -17.93
C GLY A 6 -20.76 -14.87 -18.60
N CYS A 7 -19.87 -15.77 -18.19
CA CYS A 7 -18.55 -15.97 -18.82
C CYS A 7 -18.48 -17.23 -19.70
N SER A 8 -19.59 -17.94 -19.94
CA SER A 8 -19.63 -19.23 -20.65
C SER A 8 -19.32 -19.14 -22.15
N GLY A 9 -19.55 -18.00 -22.80
CA GLY A 9 -19.32 -17.79 -24.25
C GLY A 9 -18.38 -16.63 -24.60
N CYS A 10 -17.59 -16.13 -23.64
CA CYS A 10 -16.75 -14.97 -23.88
C CYS A 10 -15.46 -15.35 -24.63
N LEU A 11 -15.25 -14.78 -25.82
CA LEU A 11 -14.02 -14.96 -26.62
C LEU A 11 -12.75 -14.50 -25.88
N LEU A 12 -12.88 -13.53 -24.98
CA LEU A 12 -11.79 -12.97 -24.17
C LEU A 12 -11.58 -13.71 -22.85
N ARG A 13 -12.30 -14.81 -22.59
CA ARG A 13 -12.13 -15.62 -21.39
C ARG A 13 -10.66 -16.02 -21.10
N PRO A 14 -9.85 -16.48 -22.07
CA PRO A 14 -8.45 -16.83 -21.81
C PRO A 14 -7.59 -15.65 -21.32
N LEU A 15 -7.93 -14.42 -21.69
CA LEU A 15 -7.22 -13.19 -21.29
C LEU A 15 -7.80 -12.57 -19.99
N CYS A 16 -9.05 -12.88 -19.66
CA CYS A 16 -9.80 -12.22 -18.60
C CYS A 16 -9.59 -12.90 -17.23
N HIS A 17 -9.82 -14.22 -17.15
CA HIS A 17 -9.71 -14.97 -15.90
C HIS A 17 -9.72 -16.49 -16.15
N GLN A 18 -8.98 -17.26 -15.34
CA GLN A 18 -8.76 -18.69 -15.53
C GLN A 18 -9.74 -19.60 -14.77
N SER A 19 -10.71 -19.06 -14.00
CA SER A 19 -11.61 -19.93 -13.23
C SER A 19 -12.69 -20.61 -14.08
N LYS A 20 -13.23 -21.71 -13.51
CA LYS A 20 -14.33 -22.48 -14.08
C LYS A 20 -15.66 -21.71 -14.04
N TYR A 21 -15.83 -20.80 -13.08
CA TYR A 21 -17.06 -20.01 -12.86
C TYR A 21 -16.96 -18.60 -13.45
N ASN A 22 -18.03 -17.80 -13.29
CA ASN A 22 -18.00 -16.39 -13.70
C ASN A 22 -16.95 -15.61 -12.91
N ARG A 23 -16.36 -14.61 -13.57
CA ARG A 23 -15.40 -13.70 -12.94
C ARG A 23 -16.06 -13.01 -11.75
N ARG A 24 -15.44 -13.16 -10.58
CA ARG A 24 -15.80 -12.49 -9.33
C ARG A 24 -14.71 -11.50 -8.99
N ILE A 25 -15.11 -10.27 -8.67
CA ILE A 25 -14.24 -9.21 -8.19
C ILE A 25 -14.73 -8.84 -6.80
N GLU A 26 -13.89 -9.14 -5.81
CA GLU A 26 -14.11 -8.76 -4.43
C GLU A 26 -13.31 -7.49 -4.15
N VAL A 27 -14.02 -6.42 -3.84
CA VAL A 27 -13.43 -5.14 -3.45
C VAL A 27 -13.76 -4.89 -1.99
N SER A 28 -12.73 -4.73 -1.16
CA SER A 28 -12.92 -4.30 0.22
C SER A 28 -13.01 -2.78 0.28
N HIS A 29 -14.21 -2.26 0.52
CA HIS A 29 -14.43 -0.81 0.67
C HIS A 29 -13.72 -0.25 1.90
N HIS A 30 -13.65 -1.01 2.99
CA HIS A 30 -12.90 -0.65 4.19
C HIS A 30 -11.41 -0.52 3.91
N PHE A 31 -10.81 -1.49 3.20
CA PHE A 31 -9.40 -1.42 2.83
C PHE A 31 -9.10 -0.20 1.97
N ASN A 32 -9.96 0.11 1.00
CA ASN A 32 -9.82 1.31 0.18
C ASN A 32 -9.90 2.60 1.01
N ALA A 33 -10.80 2.66 1.99
CA ALA A 33 -10.90 3.80 2.90
C ALA A 33 -9.64 3.96 3.76
N TYR A 34 -9.09 2.89 4.33
CA TYR A 34 -7.82 2.95 5.08
C TYR A 34 -6.65 3.38 4.21
N ARG A 35 -6.57 2.86 2.98
CA ARG A 35 -5.52 3.24 2.02
C ARG A 35 -5.61 4.72 1.65
N LYS A 36 -6.83 5.26 1.51
CA LYS A 36 -7.07 6.68 1.26
C LYS A 36 -6.59 7.53 2.45
N LYS A 37 -7.03 7.18 3.67
CA LYS A 37 -6.59 7.87 4.91
C LYS A 37 -5.07 7.87 5.07
N ALA A 38 -4.42 6.72 4.84
CA ALA A 38 -2.97 6.61 4.93
C ALA A 38 -2.28 7.52 3.91
N ARG A 39 -2.79 7.61 2.67
CA ARG A 39 -2.25 8.51 1.65
C ARG A 39 -2.41 9.98 2.04
N GLU A 40 -3.60 10.37 2.50
CA GLU A 40 -3.86 11.74 2.97
C GLU A 40 -2.92 12.16 4.11
N LEU A 41 -2.68 11.26 5.07
CA LEU A 41 -1.74 11.50 6.17
C LEU A 41 -0.29 11.63 5.69
N LEU A 42 0.13 10.80 4.74
CA LEU A 42 1.49 10.82 4.19
C LEU A 42 1.75 12.05 3.31
N ASP A 43 0.75 12.49 2.54
CA ASP A 43 0.85 13.63 1.64
C ASP A 43 0.62 14.98 2.35
N SER A 44 0.08 14.95 3.58
CA SER A 44 -0.05 16.14 4.42
C SER A 44 1.31 16.80 4.68
N GLU A 45 1.29 18.12 4.92
CA GLU A 45 2.50 18.89 5.25
C GLU A 45 3.27 18.27 6.43
N GLN A 46 2.55 17.80 7.45
CA GLN A 46 3.13 17.08 8.58
C GLN A 46 3.80 15.77 8.15
N GLY A 47 3.17 15.00 7.27
CA GLY A 47 3.71 13.76 6.70
C GLY A 47 5.00 14.01 5.91
N GLN A 48 5.05 15.08 5.12
CA GLN A 48 6.24 15.49 4.37
C GLN A 48 7.38 15.93 5.29
N ILE A 49 7.10 16.75 6.31
CA ILE A 49 8.08 17.17 7.32
C ILE A 49 8.62 15.95 8.09
N GLN A 50 7.76 14.99 8.45
CA GLN A 50 8.20 13.77 9.11
C GLN A 50 9.06 12.90 8.18
N ARG A 51 8.73 12.85 6.88
CA ARG A 51 9.51 12.12 5.87
C ARG A 51 10.91 12.70 5.70
N SER A 52 11.04 14.02 5.63
CA SER A 52 12.34 14.70 5.53
C SER A 52 13.18 14.59 6.80
N ARG A 53 12.55 14.41 7.97
CA ARG A 53 13.24 14.18 9.26
C ARG A 53 13.69 12.75 9.51
N ARG A 54 13.24 11.75 8.72
CA ARG A 54 13.67 10.34 8.88
C ARG A 54 15.20 10.14 8.76
N PRO A 55 15.90 10.74 7.79
CA PRO A 55 17.36 10.59 7.64
C PRO A 55 18.14 11.21 8.82
N VAL A 56 17.75 12.43 9.23
CA VAL A 56 18.44 13.20 10.27
C VAL A 56 18.40 12.50 11.63
N LYS A 57 17.30 11.80 11.94
CA LYS A 57 17.13 11.09 13.21
C LYS A 57 18.03 9.85 13.34
N VAL A 58 18.54 9.31 12.24
CA VAL A 58 19.43 8.13 12.29
C VAL A 58 20.85 8.55 12.65
N GLU A 59 21.28 9.75 12.23
CA GLU A 59 22.62 10.26 12.50
C GLU A 59 22.87 10.52 13.99
N THR A 60 21.85 10.96 14.75
CA THR A 60 21.98 11.14 16.21
C THR A 60 22.18 9.81 16.94
N VAL A 61 21.53 8.73 16.49
CA VAL A 61 21.73 7.38 17.06
C VAL A 61 23.14 6.87 16.76
N PHE A 62 23.64 7.05 15.54
CA PHE A 62 25.01 6.67 15.19
C PHE A 62 26.07 7.55 15.86
N GLY A 63 25.81 8.84 16.06
CA GLY A 63 26.66 9.75 16.81
C GLY A 63 26.81 9.33 18.27
N GLN A 64 25.71 8.97 18.93
CA GLN A 64 25.74 8.43 20.30
C GLN A 64 26.50 7.10 20.39
N ILE A 65 26.33 6.19 19.43
CA ILE A 65 27.07 4.91 19.40
C ILE A 65 28.59 5.15 19.24
N LYS A 66 28.99 6.17 18.47
CA LYS A 66 30.40 6.54 18.29
C LYS A 66 30.96 7.30 19.50
N ASN A 67 30.18 8.16 20.15
CA ASN A 67 30.65 8.96 21.30
C ASN A 67 30.61 8.20 22.64
N ASN A 68 29.68 7.24 22.81
CA ASN A 68 29.56 6.43 24.04
C ASN A 68 30.43 5.16 24.03
N ARG A 69 31.15 4.89 22.95
CA ARG A 69 32.23 3.90 22.97
C ARG A 69 33.53 4.64 23.20
N HIS A 70 33.93 4.73 24.47
CA HIS A 70 35.31 4.96 24.85
C HIS A 70 36.19 3.94 24.08
N PHE A 71 36.79 4.37 22.97
CA PHE A 71 37.96 3.73 22.38
C PHE A 71 39.18 4.51 22.84
#